data_AF-A0A1H7PUH2-F1
#
_entry.id   AF-A0A1H7PUH2-F1
#
_cell.length_a   1.000
_cell.length_b   1.000
_cell.length_c   1.000
_cell.angle_alpha   90.00
_cell.angle_beta   90.00
_cell.angle_gamma   90.00
#
_symmetry.space_group_name_H-M   'P 1'
#
loop_
_entity.id
_entity.type
_entity.pdbx_description
1 polymer ?
#
loop_
_entity_poly.entity_id
_entity_poly.type
_entity_poly.pdbx_seq_one_letter_code
_entity_poly.pdbx_strand_id
1 'polypeptide(L)'
;MIVDITEKREKGRNKIVSGCLITIILFIIAIPLLIFFSHFRIFYSFGEKEKEIIRDEFNITLDESATPEKMKLSWGHGDHCYELWLKDIDDPEEFMENCYNGSYAVIENKSDLIEFGEESISALYDYNGSLVADSSYIMYTSEYYAGYNPYYYGYVIAFYKDGDSFKAKVVDEDR
;
A
#
# COMPACT_ATOMS: atom_id res chain seq x y z
N MET A 1 28.81 15.23 -59.54
CA MET A 1 29.31 14.47 -58.37
C MET A 1 29.45 15.36 -57.12
N ILE A 2 28.48 16.24 -56.84
CA ILE A 2 28.46 17.12 -55.64
C ILE A 2 27.12 16.97 -54.90
N VAL A 3 26.03 16.76 -55.64
CA VAL A 3 24.66 16.55 -55.11
C VAL A 3 24.56 15.33 -54.17
N ASP A 4 25.28 14.25 -54.46
CA ASP A 4 25.24 12.97 -53.72
C ASP A 4 25.90 13.05 -52.32
N ILE A 5 26.85 13.98 -52.13
CA ILE A 5 27.53 14.17 -50.84
C ILE A 5 26.64 14.96 -49.86
N THR A 6 25.84 15.89 -50.36
CA THR A 6 24.97 16.76 -49.56
C THR A 6 23.79 15.97 -48.99
N GLU A 7 23.13 15.13 -49.81
CA GLU A 7 21.99 14.30 -49.37
C GLU A 7 22.41 13.25 -48.32
N LYS A 8 23.60 12.64 -48.48
CA LYS A 8 24.16 11.70 -47.49
C LYS A 8 24.42 12.38 -46.13
N ARG A 9 24.90 13.63 -46.13
CA ARG A 9 25.14 14.40 -44.89
C ARG A 9 23.85 14.79 -44.19
N GLU A 10 22.81 15.19 -44.92
CA GLU A 10 21.49 15.50 -44.35
C GLU A 10 20.78 14.28 -43.76
N LYS A 11 20.77 13.15 -44.47
CA LYS A 11 20.24 11.87 -43.94
C LYS A 11 20.98 11.44 -42.69
N GLY A 12 22.30 11.56 -42.66
CA GLY A 12 23.13 11.26 -41.48
C GLY A 12 22.81 12.17 -40.29
N ARG A 13 22.66 13.48 -40.53
CA ARG A 13 22.34 14.47 -39.49
C ARG A 13 20.94 14.25 -38.91
N ASN A 14 19.93 13.98 -39.75
CA ASN A 14 18.57 13.66 -39.28
C ASN A 14 18.51 12.35 -38.50
N LYS A 15 19.30 11.34 -38.87
CA LYS A 15 19.39 10.07 -38.12
C LYS A 15 20.04 10.25 -36.75
N ILE A 16 21.07 11.11 -36.65
CA ILE A 16 21.74 11.45 -35.39
C ILE A 16 20.83 12.31 -34.49
N VAL A 17 20.16 13.32 -35.05
CA VAL A 17 19.23 14.18 -34.29
C VAL A 17 18.03 13.38 -33.80
N SER A 18 17.45 12.51 -34.63
CA SER A 18 16.33 11.66 -34.24
C SER A 18 16.74 10.61 -33.20
N GLY A 19 17.95 10.04 -33.31
CA GLY A 19 18.50 9.13 -32.30
C GLY A 19 18.76 9.80 -30.95
N CYS A 20 19.31 11.02 -30.96
CA CYS A 20 19.57 11.79 -29.74
C CYS A 20 18.27 12.22 -29.05
N LEU A 21 17.23 12.58 -29.82
CA LEU A 21 15.91 12.91 -29.29
C LEU A 21 15.23 11.71 -28.61
N ILE A 22 15.32 10.52 -29.23
CA ILE A 22 14.78 9.28 -28.65
C ILE A 22 15.48 8.95 -27.33
N THR A 23 16.81 9.09 -27.26
CA THR A 23 17.57 8.84 -26.03
C THR A 23 17.18 9.82 -24.92
N ILE A 24 16.99 11.10 -25.22
CA ILE A 24 16.54 12.11 -24.25
C ILE A 24 15.14 11.77 -23.73
N ILE A 25 14.21 11.40 -24.60
CA ILE A 25 12.85 11.00 -24.21
C ILE A 25 12.88 9.76 -23.31
N LEU A 26 13.69 8.75 -23.67
CA LEU A 26 13.85 7.55 -22.84
C LEU A 26 14.44 7.88 -21.47
N PHE A 27 15.40 8.79 -21.37
CA PHE A 27 15.96 9.24 -20.09
C PHE A 27 14.94 10.01 -19.24
N ILE A 28 14.16 10.90 -19.86
CA ILE A 28 13.11 11.69 -19.19
C ILE A 28 12.01 10.78 -18.63
N ILE A 29 11.73 9.63 -19.25
CA ILE A 29 10.74 8.67 -18.76
C ILE A 29 11.37 7.70 -17.74
N ALA A 30 12.59 7.20 -18.00
CA ALA A 30 13.22 6.18 -17.18
C ALA A 30 13.63 6.69 -15.79
N ILE A 31 14.14 7.93 -15.67
CA ILE A 31 14.59 8.47 -14.37
C ILE A 31 13.42 8.64 -13.39
N PRO A 32 12.28 9.28 -13.75
CA PRO A 32 11.13 9.37 -12.87
C PRO A 32 10.55 8.01 -12.51
N LEU A 33 10.53 7.05 -13.44
CA LEU A 33 10.08 5.68 -13.13
C LEU A 33 11.00 5.02 -12.11
N LEU A 34 12.33 5.12 -12.26
CA LEU A 34 13.28 4.57 -11.30
C LEU A 34 13.13 5.19 -9.91
N ILE A 35 12.91 6.51 -9.85
CA ILE A 35 12.64 7.22 -8.59
C ILE A 35 11.30 6.75 -8.01
N PHE A 36 10.25 6.65 -8.82
CA PHE A 36 8.94 6.18 -8.35
C PHE A 36 9.01 4.76 -7.78
N PHE A 37 9.63 3.83 -8.49
CA PHE A 37 9.82 2.45 -8.01
C PHE A 37 10.80 2.34 -6.84
N SER A 38 11.68 3.32 -6.61
CA SER A 38 12.55 3.30 -5.42
C SER A 38 11.79 3.63 -4.14
N HIS A 39 10.69 4.39 -4.23
CA HIS A 39 9.85 4.80 -3.09
C HIS A 39 8.69 3.84 -2.84
N PHE A 40 8.61 2.76 -3.62
CA PHE A 40 7.44 1.92 -3.66
C PHE A 40 7.79 0.44 -3.85
N ARG A 41 7.37 -0.41 -2.92
CA ARG A 41 7.53 -1.86 -3.03
C ARG A 41 6.21 -2.56 -2.82
N ILE A 42 5.90 -3.52 -3.69
CA ILE A 42 4.77 -4.43 -3.50
C ILE A 42 5.30 -5.86 -3.46
N PHE A 43 4.82 -6.62 -2.49
CA PHE A 43 5.07 -8.04 -2.31
C PHE A 43 3.77 -8.82 -2.49
N TYR A 44 3.86 -9.94 -3.23
CA TYR A 44 2.78 -10.92 -3.44
C TYR A 44 3.22 -12.34 -3.07
N SER A 45 4.48 -12.51 -2.64
CA SER A 45 5.08 -13.78 -2.26
C SER A 45 5.76 -13.57 -0.92
N PHE A 46 5.47 -14.44 0.04
CA PHE A 46 5.86 -14.25 1.43
C PHE A 46 6.71 -15.41 1.90
N GLY A 47 8.02 -15.17 2.01
CA GLY A 47 8.95 -16.03 2.72
C GLY A 47 9.26 -15.49 4.12
N GLU A 48 10.29 -16.03 4.75
CA GLU A 48 10.70 -15.62 6.11
C GLU A 48 11.02 -14.13 6.22
N LYS A 49 11.60 -13.53 5.18
CA LYS A 49 11.95 -12.09 5.18
C LYS A 49 10.71 -11.20 5.16
N GLU A 50 9.72 -11.52 4.33
CA GLU A 50 8.49 -10.73 4.27
C GLU A 50 7.65 -10.93 5.53
N LYS A 51 7.69 -12.14 6.14
CA LYS A 51 7.07 -12.38 7.46
C LYS A 51 7.75 -11.59 8.58
N GLU A 52 9.08 -11.46 8.54
CA GLU A 52 9.83 -10.61 9.47
C GLU A 52 9.42 -9.14 9.35
N ILE A 53 9.26 -8.62 8.13
CA ILE A 53 8.71 -7.27 7.92
C ILE A 53 7.29 -7.14 8.49
N ILE A 54 6.42 -8.14 8.27
CA ILE A 54 5.05 -8.11 8.82
C ILE A 54 5.06 -8.04 10.35
N ARG A 55 5.92 -8.84 10.98
CA ARG A 55 6.06 -8.85 12.44
C ARG A 55 6.62 -7.53 12.96
N ASP A 56 7.66 -7.02 12.34
CA ASP A 56 8.41 -5.88 12.86
C ASP A 56 7.68 -4.55 12.60
N GLU A 57 6.98 -4.42 11.47
CA GLU A 57 6.30 -3.17 11.09
C GLU A 57 4.80 -3.17 11.45
N PHE A 58 4.10 -4.31 11.36
CA PHE A 58 2.66 -4.36 11.65
C PHE A 58 2.32 -4.97 13.02
N ASN A 59 3.35 -5.36 13.78
CA ASN A 59 3.20 -6.13 15.02
C ASN A 59 2.40 -7.42 14.88
N ILE A 60 2.32 -8.03 13.68
CA ILE A 60 1.56 -9.27 13.44
C ILE A 60 2.53 -10.45 13.28
N THR A 61 2.36 -11.48 14.11
CA THR A 61 3.01 -12.77 13.89
C THR A 61 2.08 -13.70 13.12
N LEU A 62 2.41 -13.98 11.85
CA LEU A 62 1.64 -14.88 11.00
C LEU A 62 2.09 -16.34 11.18
N ASP A 63 1.19 -17.18 11.69
CA ASP A 63 1.35 -18.62 11.81
C ASP A 63 0.54 -19.37 10.72
N GLU A 64 -0.61 -19.95 11.07
CA GLU A 64 -1.58 -20.64 10.19
C GLU A 64 -2.97 -19.98 10.24
N SER A 65 -3.20 -19.04 11.15
CA SER A 65 -4.48 -18.34 11.36
C SER A 65 -4.84 -17.31 10.30
N ALA A 66 -3.88 -16.93 9.46
CA ALA A 66 -4.09 -16.01 8.35
C ALA A 66 -3.03 -16.20 7.26
N THR A 67 -3.44 -15.99 6.01
CA THR A 67 -2.56 -16.04 4.84
C THR A 67 -2.33 -14.63 4.29
N PRO A 68 -1.07 -14.16 4.16
CA PRO A 68 -0.79 -12.87 3.55
C PRO A 68 -0.97 -12.95 2.03
N GLU A 69 -1.72 -12.00 1.46
CA GLU A 69 -2.02 -11.94 0.03
C GLU A 69 -1.20 -10.86 -0.69
N LYS A 70 -1.05 -9.70 -0.06
CA LYS A 70 -0.38 -8.54 -0.64
C LYS A 70 0.16 -7.64 0.46
N MET A 71 1.36 -7.12 0.28
CA MET A 71 1.94 -6.11 1.16
C MET A 71 2.50 -4.98 0.30
N LYS A 72 2.20 -3.74 0.68
CA LYS A 72 2.58 -2.53 -0.02
C LYS A 72 3.32 -1.62 0.97
N LEU A 73 4.50 -1.18 0.55
CA LEU A 73 5.37 -0.26 1.28
C LEU A 73 5.53 0.98 0.41
N SER A 74 5.08 2.12 0.92
CA SER A 74 5.25 3.42 0.26
C SER A 74 6.01 4.38 1.16
N TRP A 75 6.93 5.12 0.54
CA TRP A 75 7.69 6.20 1.17
C TRP A 75 7.19 7.55 0.67
N GLY A 76 6.78 8.43 1.58
CA GLY A 76 6.36 9.80 1.25
C GLY A 76 6.80 10.79 2.34
N HIS A 77 7.49 11.87 1.95
CA HIS A 77 7.85 13.01 2.81
C HIS A 77 8.58 12.73 4.14
N GLY A 78 9.13 11.53 4.35
CA GLY A 78 9.81 11.14 5.59
C GLY A 78 9.14 9.98 6.31
N ASP A 79 7.91 9.66 5.89
CA ASP A 79 7.01 8.77 6.60
C ASP A 79 6.79 7.48 5.80
N HIS A 80 6.53 6.40 6.53
CA HIS A 80 6.31 5.09 5.97
C HIS A 80 4.82 4.76 6.03
N CYS A 81 4.22 4.49 4.88
CA CYS A 81 2.87 3.94 4.83
C CYS A 81 2.96 2.46 4.50
N TYR A 82 2.53 1.63 5.46
CA TYR A 82 2.51 0.19 5.35
C TYR A 82 1.08 -0.31 5.20
N GLU A 83 0.91 -1.20 4.24
CA GLU A 83 -0.40 -1.70 3.85
C GLU A 83 -0.32 -3.22 3.64
N LEU A 84 -1.11 -3.99 4.38
CA LEU A 84 -1.11 -5.46 4.33
C LEU A 84 -2.53 -6.00 4.11
N TRP A 85 -2.65 -6.97 3.21
CA TRP A 85 -3.88 -7.71 2.94
C TRP A 85 -3.70 -9.15 3.39
N LEU A 86 -4.61 -9.61 4.24
CA LEU A 86 -4.67 -10.96 4.77
C LEU A 86 -5.98 -11.63 4.34
N LYS A 87 -5.98 -12.95 4.29
CA LYS A 87 -7.16 -13.77 4.01
C LYS A 87 -7.12 -15.05 4.82
N ASP A 88 -8.17 -15.87 4.68
CA ASP A 88 -8.27 -17.17 5.32
C ASP A 88 -8.19 -17.05 6.86
N ILE A 89 -8.83 -16.01 7.41
CA ILE A 89 -8.94 -15.77 8.85
C ILE A 89 -10.24 -16.40 9.34
N ASP A 90 -10.17 -17.29 10.31
CA ASP A 90 -11.36 -17.98 10.83
C ASP A 90 -12.23 -17.06 11.69
N ASP A 91 -11.60 -16.36 12.64
CA ASP A 91 -12.26 -15.43 13.54
C ASP A 91 -11.41 -14.16 13.79
N PRO A 92 -11.97 -12.95 13.63
CA PRO A 92 -11.25 -11.70 13.85
C PRO A 92 -10.78 -11.48 15.29
N GLU A 93 -11.58 -11.87 16.30
CA GLU A 93 -11.22 -11.67 17.71
C GLU A 93 -10.07 -12.61 18.09
N GLU A 94 -10.19 -13.89 17.73
CA GLU A 94 -9.12 -14.88 17.96
C GLU A 94 -7.82 -14.49 17.23
N PHE A 95 -7.91 -13.96 16.01
CA PHE A 95 -6.75 -13.42 15.30
C PHE A 95 -6.08 -12.28 16.06
N MET A 96 -6.86 -11.32 16.58
CA MET A 96 -6.31 -10.20 17.34
C MET A 96 -5.65 -10.66 18.65
N GLU A 97 -6.20 -11.67 19.31
CA GLU A 97 -5.63 -12.21 20.56
C GLU A 97 -4.34 -13.01 20.34
N ASN A 98 -4.26 -13.78 19.26
CA ASN A 98 -3.16 -14.73 19.05
C ASN A 98 -2.04 -14.19 18.16
N CYS A 99 -2.35 -13.27 17.24
CA CYS A 99 -1.41 -12.87 16.19
C CYS A 99 -0.92 -11.43 16.34
N TYR A 100 -1.77 -10.54 16.88
CA TYR A 100 -1.40 -9.13 17.05
C TYR A 100 -0.64 -8.92 18.37
N ASN A 101 0.59 -8.45 18.27
CA ASN A 101 1.48 -8.21 19.40
C ASN A 101 1.39 -6.73 19.83
N GLY A 102 0.27 -6.35 20.43
CA GLY A 102 0.08 -4.98 20.88
C GLY A 102 -1.19 -4.80 21.70
N SER A 103 -1.36 -3.60 22.24
CA SER A 103 -2.66 -3.19 22.76
C SER A 103 -3.51 -2.71 21.60
N TYR A 104 -4.80 -3.02 21.64
CA TYR A 104 -5.76 -2.60 20.63
C TYR A 104 -7.10 -2.23 21.27
N ALA A 105 -7.89 -1.48 20.52
CA ALA A 105 -9.26 -1.16 20.83
C ALA A 105 -10.15 -1.38 19.61
N VAL A 106 -11.42 -1.70 19.85
CA VAL A 106 -12.44 -1.76 18.80
C VAL A 106 -12.85 -0.35 18.42
N ILE A 107 -12.99 -0.08 17.13
CA ILE A 107 -13.60 1.15 16.62
C ILE A 107 -15.12 0.97 16.66
N GLU A 108 -15.76 1.44 17.73
CA GLU A 108 -17.21 1.28 17.95
C GLU A 108 -18.04 2.05 16.91
N ASN A 109 -17.59 3.26 16.55
CA ASN A 109 -18.23 4.10 15.56
C ASN A 109 -17.28 4.36 14.37
N LYS A 110 -17.47 3.62 13.28
CA LYS A 110 -16.61 3.74 12.10
C LYS A 110 -16.65 5.13 11.45
N SER A 111 -17.71 5.91 11.68
CA SER A 111 -17.76 7.30 11.21
C SER A 111 -16.67 8.19 11.82
N ASP A 112 -16.02 7.75 12.90
CA ASP A 112 -14.87 8.45 13.49
C ASP A 112 -13.66 8.43 12.53
N LEU A 113 -13.60 7.49 11.59
CA LEU A 113 -12.60 7.40 10.52
C LEU A 113 -12.88 8.30 9.30
N ILE A 114 -13.95 9.11 9.33
CA ILE A 114 -14.23 10.07 8.26
C ILE A 114 -13.35 11.30 8.49
N GLU A 115 -12.39 11.53 7.58
CA GLU A 115 -11.51 12.69 7.66
C GLU A 115 -12.26 14.00 7.40
N PHE A 116 -11.72 15.10 7.92
CA PHE A 116 -12.33 16.42 7.74
C PHE A 116 -12.44 16.78 6.25
N GLY A 117 -13.69 16.97 5.79
CA GLY A 117 -13.98 17.30 4.39
C GLY A 117 -14.28 16.09 3.50
N GLU A 118 -14.23 14.88 4.04
CA GLU A 118 -14.69 13.66 3.37
C GLU A 118 -16.18 13.38 3.66
N GLU A 119 -16.85 12.72 2.71
CA GLU A 119 -18.27 12.34 2.82
C GLU A 119 -18.46 10.89 3.31
N SER A 120 -17.41 10.08 3.27
CA SER A 120 -17.41 8.65 3.61
C SER A 120 -16.09 8.26 4.26
N ILE A 121 -16.03 7.07 4.84
CA ILE A 121 -14.77 6.52 5.35
C ILE A 121 -13.76 6.42 4.21
N SER A 122 -12.49 6.73 4.52
CA SER A 122 -11.40 6.67 3.54
C SER A 122 -11.32 5.28 2.88
N ALA A 123 -11.25 5.30 1.54
CA ALA A 123 -11.05 4.10 0.73
C ALA A 123 -9.67 3.43 0.97
N LEU A 124 -8.79 4.08 1.75
CA LEU A 124 -7.54 3.50 2.21
C LEU A 124 -7.74 2.18 2.97
N TYR A 125 -8.83 2.07 3.72
CA TYR A 125 -9.16 0.88 4.50
C TYR A 125 -9.87 -0.20 3.68
N ASP A 126 -10.28 0.09 2.44
CA ASP A 126 -10.94 -0.88 1.57
C ASP A 126 -10.00 -2.06 1.29
N TYR A 127 -10.54 -3.27 1.43
CA TYR A 127 -9.81 -4.45 1.00
C TYR A 127 -9.74 -4.50 -0.53
N ASN A 128 -10.88 -4.25 -1.20
CA ASN A 128 -11.01 -4.10 -2.65
C ASN A 128 -12.34 -3.40 -3.00
N GLY A 129 -12.64 -3.21 -4.30
CA GLY A 129 -13.85 -2.49 -4.75
C GLY A 129 -15.20 -3.12 -4.37
N SER A 130 -15.25 -4.33 -3.81
CA SER A 130 -16.47 -4.94 -3.26
C SER A 130 -16.50 -5.03 -1.74
N LEU A 131 -15.33 -5.00 -1.10
CA LEU A 131 -15.14 -5.09 0.35
C LEU A 131 -14.63 -3.74 0.83
N VAL A 132 -15.56 -2.81 1.00
CA VAL A 132 -15.31 -1.40 1.32
C VAL A 132 -15.42 -1.14 2.81
N ALA A 133 -14.68 -0.16 3.33
CA ALA A 133 -14.50 0.14 4.75
C ALA A 133 -15.82 0.19 5.55
N ASP A 134 -16.85 0.86 5.01
CA ASP A 134 -18.19 0.94 5.61
C ASP A 134 -18.81 -0.45 5.87
N SER A 135 -18.55 -1.41 4.98
CA SER A 135 -19.09 -2.77 5.00
C SER A 135 -18.27 -3.76 5.84
N SER A 136 -17.17 -3.32 6.47
CA SER A 136 -16.38 -4.17 7.36
C SER A 136 -17.23 -4.81 8.47
N TYR A 137 -16.85 -5.99 8.92
CA TYR A 137 -17.48 -6.64 10.05
C TYR A 137 -17.07 -5.97 11.36
N ILE A 138 -15.76 -5.80 11.57
CA ILE A 138 -15.18 -5.15 12.74
C ILE A 138 -13.89 -4.44 12.34
N MET A 139 -13.57 -3.36 13.04
CA MET A 139 -12.33 -2.61 12.88
C MET A 139 -11.64 -2.43 14.23
N TYR A 140 -10.33 -2.57 14.23
CA TYR A 140 -9.48 -2.37 15.40
C TYR A 140 -8.46 -1.28 15.13
N THR A 141 -8.02 -0.63 16.19
CA THR A 141 -6.90 0.33 16.15
C THR A 141 -5.95 0.12 17.33
N SER A 142 -4.67 0.45 17.14
CA SER A 142 -3.67 0.42 18.22
C SER A 142 -3.84 1.58 19.23
N GLU A 143 -4.46 2.69 18.80
CA GLU A 143 -4.58 3.90 19.61
C GLU A 143 -6.03 4.38 19.67
N TYR A 144 -6.63 4.29 20.86
CA TYR A 144 -7.90 4.95 21.14
C TYR A 144 -7.65 6.22 21.96
N TYR A 145 -7.45 7.36 21.29
CA TYR A 145 -7.51 8.68 21.95
C TYR A 145 -8.95 9.17 21.97
N ALA A 146 -9.71 8.70 22.95
CA ALA A 146 -10.98 9.32 23.32
C ALA A 146 -10.73 10.76 23.82
N GLY A 147 -10.84 11.75 22.93
CA GLY A 147 -11.18 13.12 23.33
C GLY A 147 -10.35 14.27 22.76
N TYR A 148 -9.20 14.07 22.11
CA TYR A 148 -8.47 15.18 21.49
C TYR A 148 -7.73 14.73 20.23
N ASN A 149 -8.13 15.32 19.09
CA ASN A 149 -7.61 15.17 17.74
C ASN A 149 -7.84 13.79 17.06
N PRO A 150 -8.89 13.64 16.23
CA PRO A 150 -9.17 12.43 15.43
C PRO A 150 -8.22 12.26 14.22
N TYR A 151 -7.06 12.91 14.21
CA TYR A 151 -6.19 12.98 13.02
C TYR A 151 -5.16 11.85 12.92
N TYR A 152 -5.11 10.95 13.90
CA TYR A 152 -4.03 9.99 14.03
C TYR A 152 -4.56 8.63 14.48
N TYR A 153 -4.92 7.80 13.50
CA TYR A 153 -5.06 6.37 13.72
C TYR A 153 -3.75 5.75 13.25
N GLY A 154 -2.76 5.63 14.16
CA GLY A 154 -1.45 5.10 13.80
C GLY A 154 -1.58 3.76 13.06
N TYR A 155 -2.46 2.87 13.56
CA TYR A 155 -2.71 1.56 12.99
C TYR A 155 -4.20 1.22 12.97
N VAL A 156 -4.71 0.72 11.84
CA VAL A 156 -6.07 0.21 11.69
C VAL A 156 -6.06 -1.16 11.01
N ILE A 157 -6.81 -2.12 11.59
CA ILE A 157 -7.17 -3.38 10.93
C ILE A 157 -8.66 -3.42 10.68
N ALA A 158 -9.06 -3.54 9.42
CA ALA A 158 -10.44 -3.75 9.01
C ALA A 158 -10.66 -5.21 8.57
N PHE A 159 -11.60 -5.91 9.21
CA PHE A 159 -11.98 -7.28 8.86
C PHE A 159 -13.27 -7.30 8.05
N TYR A 160 -13.33 -8.17 7.06
CA TYR A 160 -14.43 -8.29 6.10
C TYR A 160 -14.86 -9.75 6.02
N LYS A 161 -16.17 -10.00 6.09
CA LYS A 161 -16.71 -11.36 5.91
C LYS A 161 -16.53 -11.78 4.45
N ASP A 162 -15.96 -12.97 4.22
CA ASP A 162 -15.78 -13.55 2.88
C ASP A 162 -16.14 -15.03 2.90
N GLY A 163 -17.40 -15.35 2.60
CA GLY A 163 -17.92 -16.71 2.73
C GLY A 163 -17.91 -17.17 4.19
N ASP A 164 -17.27 -18.31 4.46
CA ASP A 164 -17.17 -18.89 5.80
C ASP A 164 -16.02 -18.30 6.63
N SER A 165 -15.05 -17.62 6.00
CA SER A 165 -13.89 -17.00 6.64
C SER A 165 -13.94 -15.47 6.58
N PHE A 166 -12.83 -14.83 6.91
CA PHE A 166 -12.63 -13.39 6.87
C PHE A 166 -11.37 -13.02 6.08
N LYS A 167 -11.40 -11.79 5.56
CA LYS A 167 -10.28 -11.06 4.98
C LYS A 167 -9.96 -9.86 5.85
N ALA A 168 -8.71 -9.45 5.90
CA ALA A 168 -8.33 -8.24 6.63
C ALA A 168 -7.46 -7.32 5.81
N LYS A 169 -7.70 -6.02 5.97
CA LYS A 169 -6.87 -4.94 5.46
C LYS A 169 -6.26 -4.23 6.66
N VAL A 170 -4.94 -4.27 6.74
CA VAL A 170 -4.14 -3.57 7.74
C VAL A 170 -3.51 -2.35 7.09
N VAL A 171 -3.58 -1.22 7.78
CA VAL A 171 -2.95 0.03 7.40
C VAL A 171 -2.24 0.59 8.61
N ASP A 172 -0.94 0.81 8.48
CA ASP A 172 -0.11 1.53 9.45
C ASP A 172 0.36 2.83 8.79
N GLU A 173 -0.12 3.95 9.32
CA GLU A 173 0.30 5.29 8.96
C GLU A 173 1.14 5.86 10.10
N ASP A 174 2.41 5.48 10.15
CA ASP A 174 3.40 6.17 10.97
C ASP A 174 3.71 7.50 10.25
N ARG A 175 3.03 8.60 10.66
CA ARG A 175 3.30 9.98 10.24
C ARG A 175 4.03 10.76 11.32
#